data_AF-A0A7X9DKU0-F1
#
_entry.id   AF-A0A7X9DKU0-F1
#
_cell.length_a   1.000
_cell.length_b   1.000
_cell.length_c   1.000
_cell.angle_alpha   90.00
_cell.angle_beta   90.00
_cell.angle_gamma   90.00
#
_symmetry.space_group_name_H-M   'P 1'
#
loop_
_entity.id
_entity.type
_entity.pdbx_description
1 polymer ?
#
loop_
_entity_poly.entity_id
_entity_poly.type
_entity_poly.pdbx_seq_one_letter_code
_entity_poly.pdbx_strand_id
1 'polypeptide(L)'
;MDTQTKQAYADLINLINIDPDMKTPIVDFILSYEGKNAEEYKLLIVSLVFILNKFSELEIKAAAFDAISESNEDYKAELAALKEEYNDFVNNKTIPSRPKINADKNSD
;
A
#
# COMPACT_ATOMS: atom_id res chain seq x y z
N MET A 1 -6.26 29.33 22.63
CA MET A 1 -6.20 27.88 22.91
C MET A 1 -4.96 27.61 23.74
N ASP A 2 -5.02 26.71 24.71
CA ASP A 2 -3.86 26.41 25.57
C ASP A 2 -2.81 25.53 24.86
N THR A 3 -1.57 25.59 25.35
CA THR A 3 -0.42 24.89 24.76
C THR A 3 -0.55 23.37 24.82
N GLN A 4 -1.21 22.83 25.84
CA GLN A 4 -1.43 21.38 25.97
C GLN A 4 -2.32 20.87 24.85
N THR A 5 -3.42 21.57 24.55
CA THR A 5 -4.32 21.20 23.46
C THR A 5 -3.61 21.25 22.09
N LYS A 6 -2.78 22.27 21.85
CA LYS A 6 -1.97 22.35 20.61
C LYS A 6 -1.02 21.17 20.48
N GLN A 7 -0.33 20.82 21.57
CA GLN A 7 0.61 19.70 21.58
C GLN A 7 -0.10 18.38 21.31
N ALA A 8 -1.26 18.14 21.93
CA ALA A 8 -2.04 16.94 21.69
C ALA A 8 -2.44 16.77 20.21
N TYR A 9 -2.76 17.87 19.51
CA TYR A 9 -3.05 17.81 18.08
C TYR A 9 -1.80 17.58 17.22
N ALA A 10 -0.68 18.22 17.56
CA ALA A 10 0.60 17.97 16.89
C ALA A 10 1.01 16.50 17.02
N ASP A 11 0.86 15.92 18.21
CA ASP A 11 1.17 14.52 18.49
C ASP A 11 0.25 13.58 17.68
N LEU A 12 -1.05 13.89 17.59
CA LEU A 12 -2.01 13.17 16.76
C LEU A 12 -1.60 13.11 15.29
N ILE A 13 -1.15 14.24 14.73
CA ILE A 13 -0.69 14.32 13.34
C ILE A 13 0.63 13.55 13.16
N ASN A 14 1.52 13.61 14.14
CA ASN A 14 2.80 12.90 14.11
C ASN A 14 2.65 11.37 14.11
N LEU A 15 1.57 10.84 14.69
CA LEU A 15 1.22 9.41 14.67
C LEU A 15 0.79 8.90 13.30
N ILE A 16 0.39 9.78 12.37
CA ILE A 16 0.01 9.37 11.02
C ILE A 16 1.27 8.97 10.26
N ASN A 17 1.27 7.75 9.72
CA ASN A 17 2.38 7.19 8.96
C ASN A 17 2.42 7.76 7.53
N ILE A 18 2.82 9.02 7.44
CA ILE A 18 3.03 9.81 6.22
C ILE A 18 4.39 10.50 6.30
N ASP A 19 4.93 10.85 5.13
CA ASP A 19 6.14 11.64 4.94
C ASP A 19 6.21 12.85 5.91
N PRO A 20 7.29 12.97 6.70
CA PRO A 20 7.60 14.14 7.51
C PRO A 20 7.42 15.49 6.81
N ASP A 21 7.76 15.58 5.52
CA ASP A 21 7.70 16.83 4.75
C ASP A 21 6.25 17.30 4.54
N MET A 22 5.29 16.39 4.56
CA MET A 22 3.86 16.72 4.46
C MET A 22 3.24 17.10 5.79
N LYS A 23 3.71 16.52 6.90
CA LYS A 23 3.13 16.77 8.24
C LYS A 23 3.78 17.93 9.00
N THR A 24 5.06 18.19 8.78
CA THR A 24 5.81 19.26 9.46
C THR A 24 5.14 20.64 9.33
N PRO A 25 4.75 21.11 8.12
CA PRO A 25 4.12 22.43 7.99
C PRO A 25 2.78 22.53 8.73
N ILE A 26 2.06 21.42 8.85
CA ILE A 26 0.77 21.37 9.54
C ILE A 26 0.99 21.42 11.06
N VAL A 27 1.97 20.68 11.57
CA VAL A 27 2.37 20.73 12.98
C VAL A 27 2.83 22.15 13.35
N ASP A 28 3.66 22.77 12.52
CA ASP A 28 4.14 24.14 12.74
C ASP A 28 2.97 25.14 12.79
N PHE A 29 2.02 25.03 11.85
CA PHE A 29 0.80 25.83 11.86
C PHE A 29 -0.02 25.63 13.14
N ILE A 30 -0.12 24.39 13.64
CA ILE A 30 -0.86 24.10 14.86
C ILE A 30 -0.23 24.80 16.06
N LEU A 31 1.09 24.66 16.21
CA LEU A 31 1.83 25.23 17.31
C LEU A 31 1.82 26.78 17.26
N SER A 32 1.92 27.36 16.06
CA SER A 32 1.97 28.81 15.85
C SER A 32 0.61 29.52 15.94
N TYR A 33 -0.52 28.80 16.06
CA TYR A 33 -1.85 29.43 16.01
C TYR A 33 -2.17 30.26 17.27
N GLU A 34 -2.23 31.58 17.16
CA GLU A 34 -2.60 32.47 18.27
C GLU A 34 -4.08 32.91 18.26
N GLY A 35 -4.88 32.38 17.33
CA GLY A 35 -6.24 32.84 17.11
C GLY A 35 -7.21 32.56 18.27
N LYS A 36 -8.25 33.39 18.35
CA LYS A 36 -9.28 33.33 19.40
C LYS A 36 -10.40 32.34 19.09
N ASN A 37 -10.61 31.99 17.82
CA ASN A 37 -11.69 31.09 17.42
C ASN A 37 -11.22 29.63 17.51
N ALA A 38 -11.49 28.99 18.65
CA ALA A 38 -11.04 27.64 18.93
C ALA A 38 -11.84 26.57 18.17
N GLU A 39 -13.13 26.80 17.89
CA GLU A 39 -14.01 25.79 17.28
C GLU A 39 -13.74 25.62 15.79
N GLU A 40 -13.62 26.71 15.02
CA GLU A 40 -13.21 26.64 13.61
C GLU A 40 -11.82 26.01 13.45
N TYR A 41 -10.93 26.31 14.39
CA TYR A 41 -9.59 25.76 14.40
C TYR A 41 -9.58 24.24 14.67
N LYS A 42 -10.39 23.76 15.62
CA LYS A 42 -10.58 22.31 15.84
C LYS A 42 -11.13 21.64 14.58
N LEU A 43 -12.13 22.25 13.95
CA LEU A 43 -12.73 21.72 12.72
C LEU A 43 -11.71 21.60 11.58
N LEU A 44 -10.83 22.61 11.45
CA LEU A 44 -9.72 22.59 10.51
C LEU A 44 -8.74 21.45 10.79
N ILE A 45 -8.32 21.27 12.05
CA ILE A 45 -7.41 20.17 12.42
C ILE A 45 -8.04 18.81 12.14
N VAL A 46 -9.30 18.59 12.51
CA VAL A 46 -10.01 17.33 12.22
C VAL A 46 -10.05 17.07 10.72
N SER A 47 -10.31 18.10 9.91
CA SER A 47 -10.32 17.99 8.45
C SER A 47 -8.94 17.62 7.89
N LEU A 48 -7.87 18.24 8.41
CA LEU A 48 -6.49 17.94 8.03
C LEU A 48 -6.10 16.50 8.39
N VAL A 49 -6.44 16.05 9.60
CA VAL A 49 -6.22 14.66 10.04
C VAL A 49 -6.96 13.68 9.12
N PHE A 50 -8.20 13.99 8.72
CA PHE A 50 -8.97 13.15 7.81
C PHE A 50 -8.31 13.06 6.43
N ILE A 51 -7.86 14.19 5.87
CA ILE A 51 -7.17 14.25 4.58
C ILE A 51 -5.88 13.44 4.61
N LEU A 52 -5.06 13.62 5.66
CA LEU A 52 -3.82 12.86 5.83
C LEU A 52 -4.09 11.35 5.90
N ASN A 53 -5.07 10.91 6.69
CA ASN A 53 -5.42 9.49 6.72
C ASN A 53 -5.87 8.95 5.35
N LYS A 54 -6.65 9.74 4.60
CA LYS A 54 -7.09 9.34 3.25
C LYS A 54 -5.92 9.24 2.27
N PHE A 55 -4.94 10.13 2.39
CA PHE A 55 -3.73 10.08 1.59
C PHE A 55 -2.89 8.82 1.91
N SER A 56 -2.67 8.52 3.19
CA SER A 56 -1.96 7.31 3.62
C SER A 56 -2.66 6.03 3.13
N GLU A 57 -4.00 5.98 3.21
CA GLU A 57 -4.79 4.87 2.67
C GLU A 57 -4.59 4.71 1.16
N LEU A 58 -4.45 5.81 0.42
CA LEU A 58 -4.22 5.80 -1.02
C LEU A 58 -2.83 5.29 -1.37
N GLU A 59 -1.79 5.71 -0.64
CA GLU A 59 -0.42 5.20 -0.82
C GLU A 59 -0.34 3.69 -0.58
N ILE A 60 -0.99 3.19 0.47
CA ILE A 60 -1.06 1.75 0.76
C ILE A 60 -1.74 1.00 -0.39
N LYS A 61 -2.84 1.55 -0.92
CA LYS A 61 -3.56 0.94 -2.05
C LYS A 61 -2.73 0.95 -3.34
N ALA A 62 -2.00 2.03 -3.61
CA ALA A 62 -1.10 2.12 -4.75
C ALA A 62 0.02 1.08 -4.65
N ALA A 63 0.71 1.01 -3.49
CA ALA A 63 1.75 0.02 -3.26
C ALA A 63 1.23 -1.43 -3.38
N ALA A 64 0.03 -1.71 -2.87
CA ALA A 64 -0.60 -3.02 -3.02
C ALA A 64 -0.96 -3.34 -4.47
N PHE A 65 -1.42 -2.35 -5.24
CA PHE A 65 -1.71 -2.50 -6.66
C PHE A 65 -0.44 -2.79 -7.47
N ASP A 66 0.65 -2.11 -7.18
CA ASP A 66 1.94 -2.32 -7.83
C ASP A 66 2.47 -3.74 -7.55
N ALA A 67 2.42 -4.19 -6.29
CA ALA A 67 2.82 -5.55 -5.91
C ALA A 67 1.99 -6.64 -6.59
N ILE A 68 0.67 -6.44 -6.73
CA ILE A 68 -0.21 -7.36 -7.47
C ILE A 68 0.13 -7.36 -8.96
N SER A 69 0.48 -6.21 -9.52
CA SER A 69 0.84 -6.08 -10.93
C SER A 69 2.14 -6.80 -11.24
N GLU A 70 3.17 -6.64 -10.40
CA GLU A 70 4.44 -7.35 -10.49
C GLU A 70 4.24 -8.87 -10.39
N SER A 71 3.50 -9.33 -9.38
CA SER A 71 3.19 -10.76 -9.22
C SER A 71 2.46 -11.35 -10.43
N ASN A 72 1.54 -10.58 -11.06
CA ASN A 72 0.85 -11.02 -12.27
C ASN A 72 1.80 -11.13 -13.48
N GLU A 73 2.82 -10.28 -13.57
CA GLU A 73 3.84 -10.37 -14.62
C GLU A 73 4.69 -11.64 -14.44
N ASP A 74 5.12 -11.92 -13.21
CA ASP A 74 5.85 -13.15 -12.88
C ASP A 74 5.03 -14.41 -13.20
N TYR A 75 3.76 -14.44 -12.81
CA TYR A 75 2.87 -15.56 -13.16
C TYR A 75 2.70 -15.74 -14.66
N LYS A 76 2.61 -14.64 -15.43
CA LYS A 76 2.54 -14.72 -16.89
C LYS A 76 3.83 -15.28 -17.49
N ALA A 77 4.99 -14.89 -16.96
CA ALA A 77 6.28 -15.40 -17.40
C ALA A 77 6.43 -16.90 -17.09
N GLU A 78 6.06 -17.34 -15.88
CA GLU A 78 6.10 -18.76 -15.50
C GLU A 78 5.14 -19.60 -16.36
N LEU A 79 3.95 -19.08 -16.64
CA LEU A 79 2.95 -19.76 -17.46
C LEU A 79 3.36 -19.82 -18.94
N ALA A 80 4.09 -18.80 -19.43
CA ALA A 80 4.70 -18.83 -20.76
C ALA A 80 5.82 -19.89 -20.84
N ALA A 81 6.69 -19.96 -19.84
CA ALA A 81 7.75 -20.98 -19.76
C ALA A 81 7.17 -22.41 -19.69
N LEU A 82 6.13 -22.63 -18.89
CA LEU A 82 5.41 -23.91 -18.82
C LEU A 82 4.79 -24.30 -20.16
N LYS A 83 4.23 -23.34 -20.91
CA LYS A 83 3.69 -23.57 -22.26
C LYS A 83 4.79 -23.93 -23.24
N GLU A 84 5.93 -23.27 -23.17
CA GLU A 84 7.10 -23.55 -24.01
C GLU A 84 7.65 -24.96 -23.72
N GLU A 85 7.87 -25.31 -22.45
CA GLU A 85 8.29 -26.67 -22.03
C GLU A 85 7.30 -27.75 -22.50
N TYR A 86 5.99 -27.48 -22.39
CA TYR A 86 4.96 -28.41 -22.88
C TYR A 86 5.03 -28.59 -24.40
N ASN A 87 5.18 -27.50 -25.15
CA ASN A 87 5.29 -27.56 -26.61
C ASN A 87 6.57 -28.29 -27.06
N ASP A 88 7.69 -28.07 -26.37
CA ASP A 88 8.95 -28.76 -26.66
C ASP A 88 8.86 -30.27 -26.36
N PHE A 89 8.16 -30.64 -25.29
CA PHE A 89 7.86 -32.04 -24.99
C PHE A 89 6.97 -32.69 -26.06
N VAL A 90 5.86 -32.05 -26.44
CA VAL A 90 4.94 -32.56 -27.47
C VAL A 90 5.65 -32.72 -28.82
N ASN A 91 6.60 -31.83 -29.13
CA ASN A 91 7.39 -31.88 -30.35
C ASN A 91 8.66 -32.75 -30.23
N ASN A 92 8.80 -33.56 -29.16
CA ASN A 92 9.91 -34.49 -28.92
C ASN A 92 11.31 -33.84 -28.92
N LYS A 93 11.42 -32.55 -28.55
CA LYS A 93 12.71 -31.84 -28.54
C LYS A 93 13.49 -32.05 -27.24
N THR A 94 12.81 -32.20 -26.11
CA THR A 94 13.40 -32.36 -24.77
C THR A 94 12.45 -33.07 -23.81
N ILE A 95 12.98 -33.83 -22.84
CA ILE A 95 12.20 -34.40 -21.72
C ILE A 95 12.06 -33.33 -20.64
N PRO A 96 10.83 -32.99 -20.16
CA PRO A 96 10.62 -31.98 -19.14
C PRO A 96 11.42 -32.27 -17.88
N SER A 97 12.09 -31.25 -17.34
CA SER A 97 12.93 -31.34 -16.14
C SER A 97 12.14 -31.57 -14.85
N ARG A 98 10.81 -31.37 -14.88
CA ARG A 98 9.91 -31.57 -13.73
C ARG A 98 8.97 -32.76 -14.00
N PRO A 99 8.81 -33.69 -13.04
CA PRO A 99 7.92 -34.82 -13.22
C PRO A 99 6.48 -34.36 -13.38
N LYS A 100 5.78 -34.88 -14.39
CA LYS A 100 4.33 -34.70 -14.53
C LYS A 100 3.65 -35.40 -13.36
N ILE A 101 2.98 -34.63 -12.50
CA ILE A 101 1.99 -35.19 -11.57
C ILE A 101 0.80 -35.60 -12.44
N ASN A 102 0.82 -36.82 -12.96
CA ASN A 102 -0.39 -37.45 -13.42
C ASN A 102 -1.25 -37.65 -12.17
N ALA A 103 -2.33 -36.88 -12.06
CA ALA A 103 -3.45 -37.29 -11.23
C ALA A 103 -4.00 -38.57 -11.85
N ASP A 104 -3.38 -39.70 -11.52
CA ASP A 104 -3.93 -41.02 -11.81
C ASP A 104 -5.23 -41.11 -11.06
N LYS A 105 -6.31 -40.93 -11.83
CA LYS A 105 -7.54 -41.66 -11.61
C LYS A 105 -7.20 -43.14 -11.59
N ASN A 106 -6.93 -43.67 -10.40
CA ASN A 106 -7.26 -45.05 -10.06
C ASN A 106 -8.38 -44.94 -9.02
N SER A 107 -9.64 -45.12 -9.43
CA SER A 107 -10.25 -46.43 -9.63
C SER A 107 -10.24 -47.22 -8.32
N ASP A 108 -11.30 -47.01 -7.53
CA ASP A 108 -12.04 -48.08 -6.84
C ASP A 108 -13.52 -47.65 -6.77
#